data_AF-A0A420GFQ0-F1
#
_entry.id   AF-A0A420GFQ0-F1
#
_cell.length_a   1.000
_cell.length_b   1.000
_cell.length_c   1.000
_cell.angle_alpha   90.00
_cell.angle_beta   90.00
_cell.angle_gamma   90.00
#
_symmetry.space_group_name_H-M   'P 1'
#
loop_
_entity.id
_entity.type
_entity.pdbx_description
1 polymer ?
#
loop_
_entity_poly.entity_id
_entity_poly.type
_entity_poly.pdbx_seq_one_letter_code
_entity_poly.pdbx_strand_id
1 'polypeptide(L)'
;MTEISASAVARPTPRQRYVQCASASGLHRVAYTEWGDPANPRVLLCVHGLTRSGRDFDRLAAEFAGTYRVVCPDVVGRGLSSWLANPNFYAVPQYVADMVTLIARLNVETVDWFGTSMGGLIGLALAGLPETPIRKMLLNDVGPHLEPVAVQRIGDYLGKPARFESLQQGIDYAALLAQSFGPLTPDEWREINTPLLHEQDGAWLLRYDPRIAQPFAAITEEATKLGEAALWHSLAAFQGPVLVVRGEQSDLLSRETVAKMVETGRAVSSAEIAGVGHAPAFLSADQIDLARQFFIGPAPDAS
;
A
#
# COMPACT_ATOMS: atom_id res chain seq x y z
N MET A 1 11.12 9.08 48.23
CA MET A 1 11.41 8.78 46.81
C MET A 1 10.18 8.10 46.25
N THR A 2 9.32 8.87 45.58
CA THR A 2 8.11 8.39 44.91
C THR A 2 8.51 7.87 43.54
N GLU A 3 8.41 6.55 43.34
CA GLU A 3 8.57 5.92 42.03
C GLU A 3 7.45 6.39 41.10
N ILE A 4 7.83 7.01 39.99
CA ILE A 4 6.92 7.32 38.89
C ILE A 4 6.72 6.02 38.12
N SER A 5 5.56 5.39 38.34
CA SER A 5 5.06 4.32 37.49
C SER A 5 4.94 4.85 36.06
N ALA A 6 5.75 4.31 35.16
CA ALA A 6 5.60 4.56 33.73
C ALA A 6 4.24 4.00 33.30
N SER A 7 3.27 4.90 33.12
CA SER A 7 1.98 4.61 32.50
C SER A 7 2.25 3.97 31.14
N ALA A 8 1.99 2.68 31.00
CA ALA A 8 1.96 2.01 29.71
C ALA A 8 0.88 2.71 28.86
N VAL A 9 1.32 3.53 27.90
CA VAL A 9 0.41 4.19 26.95
C VAL A 9 -0.33 3.06 26.22
N ALA A 10 -1.63 2.97 26.42
CA ALA A 10 -2.46 1.97 25.76
C ALA A 10 -2.32 2.13 24.25
N ARG A 11 -1.97 1.05 23.53
CA ARG A 11 -1.85 1.09 22.07
C ARG A 11 -3.19 1.52 21.47
N PRO A 12 -3.20 2.45 20.51
CA PRO A 12 -4.44 2.93 19.91
C PRO A 12 -5.21 1.77 19.27
N THR A 13 -6.48 1.61 19.66
CA THR A 13 -7.33 0.53 19.13
C THR A 13 -7.82 0.89 17.72
N PRO A 14 -7.58 0.05 16.70
CA PRO A 14 -8.09 0.28 15.36
C PRO A 14 -9.63 0.27 15.29
N ARG A 15 -10.19 1.01 14.34
CA ARG A 15 -11.63 0.97 14.03
C ARG A 15 -11.83 0.48 12.60
N GLN A 16 -12.55 -0.62 12.44
CA GLN A 16 -12.99 -1.10 11.14
C GLN A 16 -14.22 -0.30 10.67
N ARG A 17 -14.17 0.15 9.41
CA ARG A 17 -15.23 0.89 8.73
C ARG A 17 -15.37 0.42 7.28
N TYR A 18 -16.42 0.92 6.64
CA TYR A 18 -16.72 0.65 5.24
C TYR A 18 -17.26 1.89 4.55
N VAL A 19 -17.01 1.99 3.26
CA VAL A 19 -17.59 2.98 2.36
C VAL A 19 -18.20 2.25 1.17
N GLN A 20 -19.33 2.75 0.69
CA GLN A 20 -19.95 2.25 -0.53
C GLN A 20 -19.31 2.98 -1.73
N CYS A 21 -18.77 2.20 -2.67
CA CYS A 21 -18.19 2.67 -3.92
C CYS A 21 -18.99 2.12 -5.10
N ALA A 22 -18.65 2.58 -6.30
CA ALA A 22 -19.31 2.18 -7.53
C ALA A 22 -18.31 1.88 -8.65
N SER A 23 -18.69 0.94 -9.50
CA SER A 23 -18.07 0.64 -10.79
C SER A 23 -19.16 0.65 -11.86
N ALA A 24 -18.78 0.51 -13.13
CA ALA A 24 -19.77 0.33 -14.20
C ALA A 24 -20.56 -1.00 -14.08
N SER A 25 -20.14 -1.93 -13.21
CA SER A 25 -20.89 -3.15 -12.88
C SER A 25 -21.79 -3.03 -11.64
N GLY A 26 -21.90 -1.85 -11.03
CA GLY A 26 -22.75 -1.60 -9.87
C GLY A 26 -21.97 -1.24 -8.61
N LEU A 27 -22.65 -1.39 -7.47
CA LEU A 27 -22.14 -0.98 -6.15
C LEU A 27 -21.29 -2.07 -5.49
N HIS A 28 -20.22 -1.67 -4.81
CA HIS A 28 -19.36 -2.54 -4.01
C HIS A 28 -18.91 -1.84 -2.73
N ARG A 29 -18.54 -2.58 -1.68
CA ARG A 29 -18.07 -2.01 -0.42
C ARG A 29 -16.55 -2.07 -0.36
N VAL A 30 -15.93 -0.94 0.00
CA VAL A 30 -14.52 -0.86 0.36
C VAL A 30 -14.40 -0.78 1.88
N ALA A 31 -13.68 -1.71 2.46
CA ALA A 31 -13.33 -1.75 3.87
C ALA A 31 -12.10 -0.89 4.12
N TYR A 32 -12.03 -0.25 5.28
CA TYR A 32 -10.81 0.42 5.75
C TYR A 32 -10.71 0.33 7.26
N THR A 33 -9.48 0.24 7.74
CA THR A 33 -9.18 0.38 9.17
C THR A 33 -8.58 1.73 9.44
N GLU A 34 -8.94 2.37 10.55
CA GLU A 34 -8.35 3.65 10.94
C GLU A 34 -7.85 3.68 12.39
N TRP A 35 -6.84 4.52 12.61
CA TRP A 35 -6.21 4.82 13.90
C TRP A 35 -6.17 6.33 14.13
N GLY A 36 -5.89 6.74 15.38
CA GLY A 36 -5.89 8.14 15.80
C GLY A 36 -7.30 8.68 16.03
N ASP A 37 -7.42 10.00 16.15
CA ASP A 37 -8.71 10.69 16.30
C ASP A 37 -9.45 10.76 14.94
N PRO A 38 -10.67 10.21 14.81
CA PRO A 38 -11.48 10.34 13.60
C PRO A 38 -11.72 11.79 13.14
N ALA A 39 -11.67 12.75 14.06
CA ALA A 39 -11.85 14.17 13.78
C ALA A 39 -10.55 14.89 13.35
N ASN A 40 -9.39 14.23 13.42
CA ASN A 40 -8.12 14.84 13.02
C ASN A 40 -8.12 15.08 11.49
N PRO A 41 -8.00 16.35 11.03
CA PRO A 41 -8.02 16.68 9.61
C PRO A 41 -6.73 16.25 8.88
N ARG A 42 -5.66 15.94 9.62
CA ARG A 42 -4.41 15.44 9.06
C ARG A 42 -4.52 13.93 8.82
N VAL A 43 -4.87 13.56 7.60
CA VAL A 43 -5.06 12.16 7.19
C VAL A 43 -3.81 11.62 6.50
N LEU A 44 -3.37 10.43 6.90
CA LEU A 44 -2.39 9.61 6.17
C LEU A 44 -3.11 8.38 5.63
N LEU A 45 -3.18 8.26 4.29
CA LEU A 45 -3.77 7.10 3.62
C LEU A 45 -2.68 6.09 3.27
N CYS A 46 -2.72 4.90 3.87
CA CYS A 46 -1.74 3.84 3.69
C CYS A 46 -2.32 2.70 2.83
N VAL A 47 -1.88 2.59 1.58
CA VAL A 47 -2.46 1.70 0.58
C VAL A 47 -1.51 0.56 0.24
N HIS A 48 -2.02 -0.67 0.36
CA HIS A 48 -1.24 -1.91 0.34
C HIS A 48 -0.88 -2.41 -1.07
N GLY A 49 -0.01 -3.43 -1.13
CA GLY A 49 0.40 -4.11 -2.37
C GLY A 49 -0.64 -5.07 -2.95
N LEU A 50 -0.37 -5.64 -4.14
CA LEU A 50 -1.36 -6.31 -4.99
C LEU A 50 -2.26 -7.36 -4.31
N THR A 51 -1.67 -8.23 -3.50
CA THR A 51 -2.34 -9.35 -2.79
C THR A 51 -2.32 -9.18 -1.28
N ARG A 52 -2.08 -7.95 -0.82
CA ARG A 52 -1.94 -7.58 0.60
C ARG A 52 -3.25 -7.02 1.15
N SER A 53 -3.21 -6.50 2.38
CA SER A 53 -4.34 -5.83 3.03
C SER A 53 -3.88 -4.56 3.76
N GLY A 54 -4.81 -3.69 4.16
CA GLY A 54 -4.51 -2.49 4.93
C GLY A 54 -3.86 -2.79 6.28
N ARG A 55 -3.92 -4.03 6.75
CA ARG A 55 -3.31 -4.50 8.01
C ARG A 55 -1.78 -4.62 7.95
N ASP A 56 -1.17 -4.54 6.77
CA ASP A 56 0.29 -4.43 6.62
C ASP A 56 0.84 -3.19 7.34
N PHE A 57 0.01 -2.16 7.56
CA PHE A 57 0.39 -0.90 8.16
C PHE A 57 0.07 -0.81 9.66
N ASP A 58 -0.33 -1.89 10.33
CA ASP A 58 -0.80 -1.85 11.72
C ASP A 58 0.21 -1.16 12.67
N ARG A 59 1.51 -1.53 12.59
CA ARG A 59 2.57 -0.91 13.41
C ARG A 59 2.76 0.57 13.09
N LEU A 60 2.92 0.89 11.80
CA LEU A 60 3.09 2.27 11.34
C LEU A 60 1.89 3.13 11.74
N ALA A 61 0.67 2.62 11.57
CA ALA A 61 -0.54 3.35 11.91
C ALA A 61 -0.65 3.62 13.41
N ALA A 62 -0.26 2.67 14.26
CA ALA A 62 -0.23 2.88 15.70
C ALA A 62 0.78 3.96 16.11
N GLU A 63 1.97 3.97 15.51
CA GLU A 63 3.02 4.97 15.76
C GLU A 63 2.64 6.38 15.27
N PHE A 64 1.84 6.47 14.22
CA PHE A 64 1.43 7.74 13.62
C PHE A 64 0.11 8.29 14.19
N ALA A 65 -0.64 7.48 14.94
CA ALA A 65 -1.97 7.80 15.47
C ALA A 65 -2.01 9.05 16.39
N GLY A 66 -0.88 9.43 16.99
CA GLY A 66 -0.78 10.65 17.81
C GLY A 66 -0.76 11.94 17.00
N THR A 67 -0.43 11.86 15.71
CA THR A 67 -0.26 13.02 14.82
C THR A 67 -1.22 13.00 13.65
N TYR A 68 -1.57 11.81 13.17
CA TYR A 68 -2.43 11.58 12.02
C TYR A 68 -3.69 10.81 12.41
N ARG A 69 -4.78 11.04 11.66
CA ARG A 69 -5.77 10.00 11.41
C ARG A 69 -5.21 9.10 10.32
N VAL A 70 -4.72 7.92 10.69
CA VAL A 70 -4.17 6.97 9.73
C VAL A 70 -5.30 6.09 9.22
N VAL A 71 -5.42 5.95 7.90
CA VAL A 71 -6.49 5.19 7.24
C VAL A 71 -5.85 4.19 6.28
N CYS A 72 -6.16 2.91 6.48
CA CYS A 72 -5.60 1.81 5.72
C CYS A 72 -6.75 1.05 5.03
N PRO A 73 -7.07 1.36 3.77
CA PRO A 73 -8.09 0.63 3.02
C PRO A 73 -7.63 -0.76 2.63
N ASP A 74 -8.57 -1.71 2.57
CA ASP A 74 -8.42 -2.89 1.74
C ASP A 74 -8.91 -2.52 0.34
N VAL A 75 -8.02 -2.47 -0.65
CA VAL A 75 -8.41 -2.21 -2.04
C VAL A 75 -9.40 -3.28 -2.50
N VAL A 76 -10.41 -2.89 -3.28
CA VAL A 76 -11.50 -3.78 -3.71
C VAL A 76 -10.97 -5.12 -4.25
N GLY A 77 -11.61 -6.22 -3.87
CA GLY A 77 -11.14 -7.58 -4.13
C GLY A 77 -10.09 -8.12 -3.16
N ARG A 78 -9.69 -7.37 -2.13
CA ARG A 78 -8.75 -7.82 -1.10
C ARG A 78 -9.35 -7.61 0.29
N GLY A 79 -8.82 -8.33 1.27
CA GLY A 79 -9.16 -8.15 2.67
C GLY A 79 -10.67 -8.26 2.92
N LEU A 80 -11.22 -7.30 3.65
CA LEU A 80 -12.64 -7.24 3.98
C LEU A 80 -13.47 -6.47 2.93
N SER A 81 -12.86 -6.02 1.83
CA SER A 81 -13.56 -5.37 0.73
C SER A 81 -14.30 -6.38 -0.15
N SER A 82 -15.39 -5.92 -0.76
CA SER A 82 -16.16 -6.72 -1.71
C SER A 82 -15.30 -7.19 -2.87
N TRP A 83 -15.62 -8.36 -3.40
CA TRP A 83 -15.16 -8.79 -4.70
C TRP A 83 -16.04 -8.14 -5.78
N LEU A 84 -15.46 -7.82 -6.94
CA LEU A 84 -16.18 -7.19 -8.03
C LEU A 84 -16.98 -8.23 -8.81
N ALA A 85 -18.16 -7.85 -9.29
CA ALA A 85 -18.94 -8.70 -10.18
C ALA A 85 -18.20 -8.98 -11.49
N ASN A 86 -17.57 -7.96 -12.06
CA ASN A 86 -16.72 -8.05 -13.24
C ASN A 86 -15.24 -7.88 -12.87
N PRO A 87 -14.40 -8.92 -13.02
CA PRO A 87 -12.98 -8.85 -12.66
C PRO A 87 -12.16 -7.91 -13.54
N ASN A 88 -12.65 -7.52 -14.72
CA ASN A 88 -11.95 -6.56 -15.59
C ASN A 88 -11.82 -5.16 -14.97
N PHE A 89 -12.58 -4.86 -13.91
CA PHE A 89 -12.46 -3.62 -13.15
C PHE A 89 -11.40 -3.69 -12.03
N TYR A 90 -10.66 -4.80 -11.90
CA TYR A 90 -9.45 -4.83 -11.08
C TYR A 90 -8.29 -4.10 -11.76
N ALA A 91 -8.42 -2.78 -11.90
CA ALA A 91 -7.45 -1.91 -12.57
C ALA A 91 -7.29 -0.57 -11.83
N VAL A 92 -6.15 0.08 -12.03
CA VAL A 92 -5.79 1.36 -11.36
C VAL A 92 -6.88 2.43 -11.47
N PRO A 93 -7.54 2.68 -12.61
CA PRO A 93 -8.60 3.68 -12.68
C PRO A 93 -9.77 3.42 -11.73
N GLN A 94 -10.19 2.17 -11.57
CA GLN A 94 -11.25 1.82 -10.60
C GLN A 94 -10.76 2.02 -9.16
N TYR A 95 -9.51 1.63 -8.88
CA TYR A 95 -8.94 1.84 -7.54
C TYR A 95 -8.84 3.33 -7.20
N VAL A 96 -8.46 4.19 -8.14
CA VAL A 96 -8.45 5.65 -7.97
C VAL A 96 -9.87 6.16 -7.65
N ALA A 97 -10.89 5.73 -8.39
CA ALA A 97 -12.28 6.12 -8.14
C ALA A 97 -12.76 5.73 -6.72
N ASP A 98 -12.38 4.54 -6.26
CA ASP A 98 -12.67 4.07 -4.91
C ASP A 98 -11.94 4.92 -3.85
N MET A 99 -10.69 5.30 -4.10
CA MET A 99 -9.91 6.15 -3.17
C MET A 99 -10.45 7.57 -3.10
N VAL A 100 -10.91 8.16 -4.21
CA VAL A 100 -11.59 9.46 -4.23
C VAL A 100 -12.86 9.40 -3.37
N THR A 101 -13.66 8.33 -3.52
CA THR A 101 -14.87 8.12 -2.70
C THR A 101 -14.53 7.95 -1.22
N LEU A 102 -13.45 7.22 -0.90
CA LEU A 102 -12.97 7.08 0.46
C LEU A 102 -12.53 8.43 1.04
N ILE A 103 -11.70 9.21 0.34
CA ILE A 103 -11.26 10.54 0.80
C ILE A 103 -12.46 11.45 1.08
N ALA A 104 -13.45 11.48 0.17
CA ALA A 104 -14.69 12.21 0.38
C ALA A 104 -15.45 11.72 1.64
N ARG A 105 -15.51 10.40 1.87
CA ARG A 105 -16.13 9.81 3.06
C ARG A 105 -15.43 10.19 4.37
N LEU A 106 -14.11 10.40 4.33
CA LEU A 106 -13.32 10.85 5.49
C LEU A 106 -13.59 12.32 5.83
N ASN A 107 -14.26 13.06 4.93
CA ASN A 107 -14.59 14.49 5.06
C ASN A 107 -13.33 15.37 5.21
N VAL A 108 -12.35 15.13 4.33
CA VAL A 108 -11.11 15.92 4.24
C VAL A 108 -10.85 16.35 2.81
N GLU A 109 -10.25 17.52 2.64
CA GLU A 109 -9.88 18.06 1.32
C GLU A 109 -8.56 17.49 0.82
N THR A 110 -7.65 17.15 1.74
CA THR A 110 -6.30 16.70 1.39
C THR A 110 -5.83 15.55 2.27
N VAL A 111 -4.90 14.75 1.72
CA VAL A 111 -4.28 13.60 2.41
C VAL A 111 -2.78 13.56 2.16
N ASP A 112 -2.03 13.00 3.10
CA ASP A 112 -0.70 12.45 2.82
C ASP A 112 -0.85 10.98 2.40
N TRP A 113 0.02 10.51 1.51
CA TRP A 113 -0.11 9.19 0.89
C TRP A 113 1.10 8.31 1.20
N PHE A 114 0.85 7.09 1.68
CA PHE A 114 1.84 6.01 1.71
C PHE A 114 1.33 4.89 0.81
N GLY A 115 2.03 4.59 -0.28
CA GLY A 115 1.65 3.51 -1.20
C GLY A 115 2.75 2.46 -1.34
N THR A 116 2.43 1.19 -1.07
CA THR A 116 3.33 0.06 -1.35
C THR A 116 2.94 -0.62 -2.66
N SER A 117 3.89 -0.78 -3.59
CA SER A 117 3.64 -1.51 -4.84
C SER A 117 2.41 -0.97 -5.58
N MET A 118 1.36 -1.79 -5.77
CA MET A 118 0.05 -1.36 -6.28
C MET A 118 -0.47 -0.07 -5.64
N GLY A 119 -0.35 0.09 -4.32
CA GLY A 119 -0.77 1.30 -3.60
C GLY A 119 0.00 2.55 -4.03
N GLY A 120 1.25 2.43 -4.45
CA GLY A 120 2.02 3.54 -4.99
C GLY A 120 1.62 3.88 -6.43
N LEU A 121 1.26 2.88 -7.25
CA LEU A 121 0.70 3.12 -8.59
C LEU A 121 -0.64 3.86 -8.53
N ILE A 122 -1.50 3.49 -7.58
CA ILE A 122 -2.77 4.20 -7.31
C ILE A 122 -2.48 5.64 -6.90
N GLY A 123 -1.51 5.85 -6.00
CA GLY A 123 -1.07 7.17 -5.55
C GLY A 123 -0.54 8.04 -6.69
N LEU A 124 0.35 7.50 -7.54
CA LEU A 124 0.86 8.20 -8.72
C LEU A 124 -0.25 8.60 -9.68
N ALA A 125 -1.17 7.68 -10.00
CA ALA A 125 -2.29 7.96 -10.89
C ALA A 125 -3.21 9.06 -10.32
N LEU A 126 -3.53 9.02 -9.02
CA LEU A 126 -4.32 10.06 -8.36
C LEU A 126 -3.56 11.39 -8.25
N ALA A 127 -2.24 11.36 -8.03
CA ALA A 127 -1.37 12.53 -7.94
C ALA A 127 -1.25 13.28 -9.27
N GLY A 128 -1.36 12.58 -10.41
CA GLY A 128 -1.33 13.17 -11.74
C GLY A 128 -2.63 13.86 -12.18
N LEU A 129 -3.72 13.68 -11.44
CA LEU A 129 -5.00 14.32 -11.78
C LEU A 129 -4.98 15.81 -11.39
N PRO A 130 -5.64 16.68 -12.17
CA PRO A 130 -5.91 18.06 -11.75
C PRO A 130 -6.62 18.06 -10.39
N GLU A 131 -6.27 19.04 -9.54
CA GLU A 131 -6.86 19.21 -8.21
C GLU A 131 -6.69 17.97 -7.30
N THR A 132 -5.61 17.20 -7.49
CA THR A 132 -5.30 16.05 -6.64
C THR A 132 -5.33 16.40 -5.15
N PRO A 133 -5.94 15.57 -4.29
CA PRO A 133 -5.95 15.80 -2.85
C PRO A 133 -4.63 15.42 -2.16
N ILE A 134 -3.68 14.81 -2.88
CA ILE A 134 -2.42 14.34 -2.29
C ILE A 134 -1.47 15.52 -2.05
N ARG A 135 -0.99 15.70 -0.82
CA ARG A 135 0.00 16.74 -0.46
C ARG A 135 1.44 16.25 -0.50
N LYS A 136 1.70 15.07 0.07
CA LYS A 136 3.03 14.42 0.11
C LYS A 136 2.83 12.92 -0.14
N MET A 137 3.81 12.28 -0.78
CA MET A 137 3.71 10.86 -1.12
C MET A 137 4.97 10.08 -0.80
N LEU A 138 4.83 8.95 -0.09
CA LEU A 138 5.86 7.93 0.03
C LEU A 138 5.50 6.76 -0.89
N LEU A 139 6.40 6.45 -1.83
CA LEU A 139 6.32 5.31 -2.73
C LEU A 139 7.24 4.21 -2.22
N ASN A 140 6.65 3.15 -1.67
CA ASN A 140 7.38 2.01 -1.16
C ASN A 140 7.55 0.95 -2.26
N ASP A 141 8.78 0.92 -2.77
CA ASP A 141 9.34 0.01 -3.76
C ASP A 141 8.50 -0.09 -5.03
N VAL A 142 8.17 1.06 -5.61
CA VAL A 142 7.45 1.16 -6.88
C VAL A 142 7.71 2.49 -7.57
N GLY A 143 7.66 2.49 -8.91
CA GLY A 143 7.80 3.67 -9.75
C GLY A 143 6.97 3.55 -11.03
N PRO A 144 7.07 4.55 -11.94
CA PRO A 144 6.36 4.51 -13.21
C PRO A 144 6.73 3.35 -14.12
N HIS A 145 8.00 2.91 -14.08
CA HIS A 145 8.49 1.72 -14.78
C HIS A 145 8.56 0.53 -13.81
N LEU A 146 8.11 -0.64 -14.28
CA LEU A 146 8.18 -1.90 -13.55
C LEU A 146 9.07 -2.88 -14.31
N GLU A 147 10.04 -3.46 -13.62
CA GLU A 147 10.94 -4.44 -14.22
C GLU A 147 10.18 -5.71 -14.65
N PRO A 148 10.33 -6.19 -15.90
CA PRO A 148 9.58 -7.34 -16.42
C PRO A 148 9.73 -8.63 -15.61
N VAL A 149 10.90 -8.83 -15.00
CA VAL A 149 11.19 -10.02 -14.17
C VAL A 149 10.26 -10.12 -12.97
N ALA A 150 9.98 -9.01 -12.28
CA ALA A 150 9.04 -9.00 -11.17
C ALA A 150 7.60 -9.20 -11.64
N VAL A 151 7.23 -8.60 -12.77
CA VAL A 151 5.88 -8.77 -13.36
C VAL A 151 5.62 -10.24 -13.69
N GLN A 152 6.60 -10.92 -14.31
CA GLN A 152 6.50 -12.36 -14.59
C GLN A 152 6.38 -13.18 -13.30
N ARG A 153 7.25 -12.93 -12.31
CA ARG A 153 7.23 -13.62 -11.01
C ARG A 153 5.88 -13.46 -10.30
N ILE A 154 5.28 -12.26 -10.35
CA ILE A 154 3.95 -12.00 -9.79
C ILE A 154 2.89 -12.82 -10.54
N GLY A 155 2.94 -12.82 -11.87
CA GLY A 155 2.05 -13.62 -12.72
C GLY A 155 2.12 -15.12 -12.43
N ASP A 156 3.29 -15.62 -12.05
CA ASP A 156 3.51 -17.04 -11.76
C ASP A 156 2.78 -17.53 -10.50
N TYR A 157 2.34 -16.67 -9.58
CA TYR A 157 1.58 -17.11 -8.39
C TYR A 157 0.18 -16.51 -8.27
N LEU A 158 -0.08 -15.35 -8.90
CA LEU A 158 -1.32 -14.61 -8.74
C LEU A 158 -2.53 -15.43 -9.20
N GLY A 159 -3.55 -15.51 -8.36
CA GLY A 159 -4.81 -16.21 -8.65
C GLY A 159 -4.73 -17.73 -8.65
N LYS A 160 -3.56 -18.32 -8.35
CA LYS A 160 -3.44 -19.76 -8.14
C LYS A 160 -4.27 -20.15 -6.91
N PRO A 161 -5.20 -21.13 -7.03
CA PRO A 161 -5.96 -21.61 -5.90
C PRO A 161 -5.02 -22.09 -4.80
N ALA A 162 -5.24 -21.62 -3.58
CA ALA A 162 -4.52 -22.06 -2.40
C ALA A 162 -5.53 -22.36 -1.28
N ARG A 163 -5.47 -23.59 -0.77
CA ARG A 163 -6.30 -24.08 0.33
C ARG A 163 -5.38 -24.77 1.33
N PHE A 164 -5.46 -24.36 2.58
CA PHE A 164 -4.56 -24.83 3.64
C PHE A 164 -5.37 -25.50 4.76
N GLU A 165 -4.80 -26.52 5.37
CA GLU A 165 -5.43 -27.27 6.47
C GLU A 165 -5.38 -26.49 7.79
N SER A 166 -4.45 -25.54 7.91
CA SER A 166 -4.28 -24.70 9.09
C SER A 166 -3.91 -23.26 8.75
N LEU A 167 -4.18 -22.35 9.68
CA LEU A 167 -3.75 -20.96 9.58
C LEU A 167 -2.23 -20.85 9.39
N GLN A 168 -1.46 -21.67 10.10
CA GLN A 168 0.00 -21.63 10.03
C GLN A 168 0.51 -21.99 8.63
N GLN A 169 -0.04 -23.03 7.99
CA GLN A 169 0.31 -23.35 6.59
C GLN A 169 0.03 -22.18 5.64
N GLY A 170 -1.07 -21.45 5.84
CA GLY A 170 -1.38 -20.25 5.06
C GLY A 170 -0.40 -19.11 5.32
N ILE A 171 0.00 -18.90 6.58
CA ILE A 171 1.02 -17.89 6.96
C ILE A 171 2.35 -18.21 6.31
N ASP A 172 2.78 -19.48 6.36
CA ASP A 172 4.05 -19.94 5.79
C ASP A 172 4.05 -19.76 4.26
N TYR A 173 2.94 -20.08 3.61
CA TYR A 173 2.78 -19.85 2.17
C TYR A 173 2.85 -18.35 1.82
N ALA A 174 2.14 -17.50 2.56
CA ALA A 174 2.19 -16.06 2.34
C ALA A 174 3.58 -15.47 2.62
N ALA A 175 4.30 -15.98 3.62
CA ALA A 175 5.68 -15.61 3.90
C ALA A 175 6.63 -16.02 2.77
N LEU A 176 6.45 -17.20 2.18
CA LEU A 176 7.23 -17.65 1.01
C LEU A 176 7.06 -16.68 -0.17
N LEU A 177 5.83 -16.23 -0.45
CA LEU A 177 5.57 -15.27 -1.52
C LEU A 177 6.14 -13.87 -1.24
N ALA A 178 6.28 -13.52 0.04
CA ALA A 178 6.75 -12.21 0.50
C ALA A 178 8.20 -12.25 1.01
N GLN A 179 8.96 -13.32 0.79
CA GLN A 179 10.29 -13.53 1.39
C GLN A 179 11.28 -12.37 1.15
N SER A 180 11.07 -11.61 0.08
CA SER A 180 11.85 -10.42 -0.26
C SER A 180 11.58 -9.22 0.64
N PHE A 181 10.61 -9.26 1.56
CA PHE A 181 10.28 -8.13 2.44
C PHE A 181 11.37 -7.84 3.49
N GLY A 182 12.34 -8.75 3.61
CA GLY A 182 13.45 -8.68 4.55
C GLY A 182 13.40 -9.79 5.59
N PRO A 183 14.36 -9.79 6.53
CA PRO A 183 14.47 -10.81 7.57
C PRO A 183 13.46 -10.57 8.70
N LEU A 184 12.18 -10.81 8.42
CA LEU A 184 11.12 -10.70 9.43
C LEU A 184 11.15 -11.89 10.41
N THR A 185 10.83 -11.59 11.66
CA THR A 185 10.65 -12.61 12.70
C THR A 185 9.39 -13.46 12.46
N PRO A 186 9.28 -14.66 13.05
CA PRO A 186 8.06 -15.46 12.96
C PRO A 186 6.79 -14.73 13.41
N ASP A 187 6.91 -13.84 14.42
CA ASP A 187 5.78 -13.06 14.91
C ASP A 187 5.37 -11.95 13.95
N GLU A 188 6.34 -11.30 13.29
CA GLU A 188 6.08 -10.33 12.24
C GLU A 188 5.44 -10.97 11.01
N TRP A 189 5.89 -12.17 10.61
CA TRP A 189 5.23 -12.92 9.56
C TRP A 189 3.78 -13.27 9.91
N ARG A 190 3.55 -13.73 11.14
CA ARG A 190 2.19 -13.99 11.63
C ARG A 190 1.35 -12.71 11.62
N GLU A 191 1.90 -11.59 12.07
CA GLU A 191 1.23 -10.30 12.14
C GLU A 191 0.72 -9.85 10.76
N ILE A 192 1.58 -9.81 9.74
CA ILE A 192 1.19 -9.30 8.42
C ILE A 192 0.44 -10.32 7.55
N ASN A 193 0.57 -11.63 7.80
CA ASN A 193 -0.05 -12.65 6.97
C ASN A 193 -1.36 -13.21 7.51
N THR A 194 -1.61 -13.18 8.83
CA THR A 194 -2.89 -13.63 9.41
C THR A 194 -4.10 -12.90 8.81
N PRO A 195 -4.09 -11.56 8.61
CA PRO A 195 -5.23 -10.85 8.04
C PRO A 195 -5.58 -11.25 6.60
N LEU A 196 -4.62 -11.82 5.87
CA LEU A 196 -4.79 -12.28 4.49
C LEU A 196 -5.47 -13.63 4.41
N LEU A 197 -5.82 -14.24 5.53
CA LEU A 197 -6.36 -15.58 5.59
C LEU A 197 -7.76 -15.55 6.22
N HIS A 198 -8.58 -16.49 5.78
CA HIS A 198 -9.89 -16.73 6.38
C HIS A 198 -10.24 -18.20 6.34
N GLU A 199 -10.90 -18.65 7.39
CA GLU A 199 -11.44 -20.00 7.44
C GLU A 199 -12.76 -20.06 6.66
N GLN A 200 -12.88 -21.08 5.81
CA GLN A 200 -14.08 -21.39 5.06
C GLN A 200 -14.15 -22.89 4.80
N ASP A 201 -15.26 -23.52 5.17
CA ASP A 201 -15.53 -24.95 4.93
C ASP A 201 -14.38 -25.86 5.38
N GLY A 202 -13.90 -25.63 6.62
CA GLY A 202 -12.84 -26.42 7.26
C GLY A 202 -11.45 -26.26 6.65
N ALA A 203 -11.19 -25.21 5.88
CA ALA A 203 -9.84 -24.86 5.45
C ALA A 203 -9.61 -23.36 5.45
N TRP A 204 -8.34 -22.99 5.39
CA TRP A 204 -7.89 -21.62 5.28
C TRP A 204 -7.66 -21.26 3.82
N LEU A 205 -8.20 -20.12 3.41
CA LEU A 205 -8.09 -19.57 2.07
C LEU A 205 -7.45 -18.19 2.13
N LEU A 206 -6.88 -17.75 1.01
CA LEU A 206 -6.42 -16.37 0.87
C LEU A 206 -7.62 -15.43 0.73
N ARG A 207 -7.54 -14.29 1.39
CA ARG A 207 -8.55 -13.23 1.47
C ARG A 207 -8.35 -12.21 0.34
N TYR A 208 -8.29 -12.69 -0.89
CA TYR A 208 -8.39 -11.87 -2.10
C TYR A 208 -9.09 -12.64 -3.21
N ASP A 209 -9.67 -11.91 -4.17
CA ASP A 209 -10.33 -12.51 -5.32
C ASP A 209 -9.29 -13.08 -6.31
N PRO A 210 -9.22 -14.41 -6.51
CA PRO A 210 -8.27 -14.99 -7.45
C PRO A 210 -8.46 -14.50 -8.89
N ARG A 211 -9.65 -13.97 -9.23
CA ARG A 211 -9.95 -13.41 -10.55
C ARG A 211 -9.21 -12.09 -10.84
N ILE A 212 -8.54 -11.48 -9.85
CA ILE A 212 -7.57 -10.38 -10.07
C ILE A 212 -6.48 -10.80 -11.08
N ALA A 213 -6.15 -12.09 -11.17
CA ALA A 213 -5.20 -12.61 -12.15
C ALA A 213 -5.66 -12.43 -13.61
N GLN A 214 -6.96 -12.34 -13.88
CA GLN A 214 -7.50 -12.28 -15.24
C GLN A 214 -7.08 -11.01 -15.98
N PRO A 215 -7.39 -9.78 -15.49
CA PRO A 215 -6.91 -8.57 -16.16
C PRO A 215 -5.40 -8.40 -16.06
N PHE A 216 -4.74 -8.95 -15.03
CA PHE A 216 -3.28 -8.94 -14.92
C PHE A 216 -2.63 -9.71 -16.08
N ALA A 217 -3.12 -10.92 -16.38
CA ALA A 217 -2.60 -11.74 -17.47
C ALA A 217 -3.01 -11.24 -18.86
N ALA A 218 -4.10 -10.48 -18.95
CA ALA A 218 -4.64 -9.95 -20.21
C ALA A 218 -4.04 -8.59 -20.61
N ILE A 219 -3.13 -8.02 -19.82
CA ILE A 219 -2.51 -6.73 -20.15
C ILE A 219 -1.66 -6.85 -21.42
N THR A 220 -1.86 -5.93 -22.36
CA THR A 220 -1.09 -5.88 -23.60
C THR A 220 0.18 -5.06 -23.41
N GLU A 221 1.21 -5.32 -24.21
CA GLU A 221 2.44 -4.51 -24.20
C GLU A 221 2.16 -3.02 -24.47
N GLU A 222 1.22 -2.74 -25.38
CA GLU A 222 0.77 -1.38 -25.67
C GLU A 222 0.14 -0.71 -24.45
N ALA A 223 -0.77 -1.41 -23.74
CA ALA A 223 -1.39 -0.90 -22.53
C ALA A 223 -0.36 -0.67 -21.41
N THR A 224 0.62 -1.56 -21.27
CA THR A 224 1.74 -1.39 -20.33
C THR A 224 2.56 -0.13 -20.64
N LYS A 225 2.94 0.08 -21.90
CA LYS A 225 3.71 1.26 -22.34
C LYS A 225 2.93 2.57 -22.13
N LEU A 226 1.63 2.57 -22.46
CA LEU A 226 0.76 3.72 -22.24
C LEU A 226 0.60 4.03 -20.74
N GLY A 227 0.40 2.99 -19.92
CA GLY A 227 0.30 3.12 -18.47
C GLY A 227 1.57 3.69 -17.85
N GLU A 228 2.73 3.15 -18.23
CA GLU A 228 4.02 3.67 -17.79
C GLU A 228 4.21 5.15 -18.19
N ALA A 229 3.92 5.52 -19.44
CA ALA A 229 4.05 6.90 -19.91
C ALA A 229 3.14 7.85 -19.11
N ALA A 230 1.90 7.42 -18.81
CA ALA A 230 0.97 8.19 -17.99
C ALA A 230 1.47 8.37 -16.54
N LEU A 231 2.10 7.35 -15.95
CA LEU A 231 2.68 7.44 -14.61
C LEU A 231 3.92 8.35 -14.57
N TRP A 232 4.76 8.34 -15.62
CA TRP A 232 5.87 9.29 -15.76
C TRP A 232 5.35 10.74 -15.84
N HIS A 233 4.30 10.96 -16.63
CA HIS A 233 3.66 12.27 -16.71
C HIS A 233 3.08 12.70 -15.34
N SER A 234 2.44 11.77 -14.64
CA SER A 234 1.86 12.03 -13.31
C SER A 234 2.93 12.44 -12.29
N LEU A 235 4.07 11.75 -12.27
CA LEU A 235 5.20 12.09 -11.40
C LEU A 235 5.78 13.48 -11.73
N ALA A 236 5.94 13.79 -13.02
CA ALA A 236 6.45 15.09 -13.46
C ALA A 236 5.49 16.26 -13.12
N ALA A 237 4.17 16.00 -13.19
CA ALA A 237 3.13 16.99 -12.91
C ALA A 237 2.89 17.20 -11.41
N PHE A 238 3.18 16.21 -10.57
CA PHE A 238 2.94 16.30 -9.13
C PHE A 238 3.80 17.37 -8.46
N GLN A 239 3.15 18.24 -7.69
CA GLN A 239 3.78 19.42 -7.07
C GLN A 239 4.31 19.13 -5.67
N GLY A 240 3.75 18.12 -4.99
CA GLY A 240 4.13 17.76 -3.64
C GLY A 240 5.45 16.98 -3.57
N PRO A 241 6.08 16.93 -2.40
CA PRO A 241 7.27 16.12 -2.20
C PRO A 241 6.96 14.63 -2.29
N VAL A 242 7.89 13.88 -2.88
CA VAL A 242 7.85 12.43 -2.99
C VAL A 242 9.10 11.84 -2.35
N LEU A 243 8.93 10.81 -1.53
CA LEU A 243 10.01 9.94 -1.10
C LEU A 243 9.84 8.58 -1.77
N VAL A 244 10.81 8.16 -2.57
CA VAL A 244 10.88 6.82 -3.15
C VAL A 244 11.75 5.95 -2.25
N VAL A 245 11.18 4.95 -1.62
CA VAL A 245 11.92 3.99 -0.81
C VAL A 245 12.10 2.72 -1.61
N ARG A 246 13.35 2.32 -1.85
CA ARG A 246 13.70 1.13 -2.62
C ARG A 246 14.30 0.06 -1.70
N GLY A 247 13.94 -1.20 -1.89
CA GLY A 247 14.71 -2.32 -1.35
C GLY A 247 15.99 -2.51 -2.17
N GLU A 248 17.16 -2.60 -1.52
CA GLU A 248 18.46 -2.79 -2.18
C GLU A 248 18.44 -3.92 -3.23
N GLN A 249 17.73 -5.00 -2.93
CA GLN A 249 17.59 -6.21 -3.73
C GLN A 249 16.29 -6.25 -4.53
N SER A 250 15.60 -5.12 -4.70
CA SER A 250 14.33 -5.07 -5.43
C SER A 250 14.54 -5.52 -6.88
N ASP A 251 13.70 -6.47 -7.29
CA ASP A 251 13.59 -6.97 -8.66
C ASP A 251 12.48 -6.25 -9.44
N LEU A 252 11.74 -5.33 -8.81
CA LEU A 252 10.61 -4.61 -9.39
C LEU A 252 10.94 -3.15 -9.70
N LEU A 253 11.69 -2.50 -8.82
CA LEU A 253 12.11 -1.10 -8.97
C LEU A 253 13.64 -1.05 -9.09
N SER A 254 14.15 -0.72 -10.27
CA SER A 254 15.60 -0.59 -10.49
C SER A 254 16.17 0.73 -9.95
N ARG A 255 17.47 0.74 -9.63
CA ARG A 255 18.20 1.97 -9.28
C ARG A 255 18.15 3.01 -10.40
N GLU A 256 18.19 2.56 -11.66
CA GLU A 256 18.06 3.42 -12.84
C GLU A 256 16.69 4.11 -12.88
N THR A 257 15.60 3.35 -12.64
CA THR A 257 14.26 3.93 -12.54
C THR A 257 14.18 4.96 -11.42
N VAL A 258 14.73 4.67 -10.23
CA VAL A 258 14.77 5.63 -9.12
C VAL A 258 15.55 6.90 -9.48
N ALA A 259 16.72 6.77 -10.11
CA ALA A 259 17.51 7.93 -10.55
C ALA A 259 16.71 8.80 -11.53
N LYS A 260 16.02 8.17 -12.49
CA LYS A 260 15.15 8.88 -13.44
C LYS A 260 13.93 9.53 -12.76
N MET A 261 13.37 8.91 -11.71
CA MET A 261 12.31 9.51 -10.91
C MET A 261 12.78 10.78 -10.20
N VAL A 262 13.99 10.75 -9.62
CA VAL A 262 14.61 11.91 -8.98
C VAL A 262 14.88 13.03 -9.99
N GLU A 263 15.35 12.68 -11.18
CA GLU A 263 15.59 13.65 -12.26
C GLU A 263 14.29 14.26 -12.82
N THR A 264 13.24 13.46 -12.97
CA THR A 264 12.00 13.85 -13.65
C THR A 264 11.04 14.64 -12.76
N GLY A 265 10.94 14.28 -11.47
CA GLY A 265 9.98 14.88 -10.56
C GLY A 265 10.48 16.16 -9.89
N ARG A 266 9.57 17.04 -9.49
CA ARG A 266 9.92 18.38 -8.97
C ARG A 266 10.56 18.38 -7.59
N ALA A 267 10.14 17.45 -6.73
CA ALA A 267 10.57 17.36 -5.33
C ALA A 267 10.68 15.90 -4.89
N VAL A 268 11.42 15.11 -5.67
CA VAL A 268 11.60 13.67 -5.44
C VAL A 268 12.92 13.42 -4.72
N SER A 269 12.86 12.72 -3.61
CA SER A 269 13.99 12.19 -2.87
C SER A 269 13.93 10.67 -2.86
N SER A 270 15.06 10.01 -2.57
CA SER A 270 15.09 8.55 -2.47
C SER A 270 15.86 8.07 -1.26
N ALA A 271 15.48 6.88 -0.78
CA ALA A 271 16.16 6.13 0.26
C ALA A 271 16.20 4.65 -0.12
N GLU A 272 17.22 3.94 0.35
CA GLU A 272 17.39 2.53 0.08
C GLU A 272 17.54 1.71 1.36
N ILE A 273 16.86 0.56 1.42
CA ILE A 273 16.87 -0.35 2.55
C ILE A 273 17.72 -1.58 2.21
N ALA A 274 18.84 -1.74 2.91
CA ALA A 274 19.77 -2.85 2.72
C ALA A 274 19.13 -4.22 3.03
N GLY A 275 19.53 -5.26 2.28
CA GLY A 275 19.09 -6.65 2.54
C GLY A 275 17.60 -6.93 2.29
N VAL A 276 16.90 -6.03 1.60
CA VAL A 276 15.46 -6.09 1.35
C VAL A 276 15.20 -5.98 -0.15
N GLY A 277 14.26 -6.77 -0.68
CA GLY A 277 13.77 -6.71 -2.06
C GLY A 277 12.40 -6.05 -2.17
N HIS A 278 11.58 -6.49 -3.12
CA HIS A 278 10.20 -5.98 -3.26
C HIS A 278 9.27 -6.63 -2.21
N ALA A 279 8.80 -5.93 -1.18
CA ALA A 279 9.06 -4.53 -0.81
C ALA A 279 9.42 -4.42 0.68
N PRO A 280 10.13 -3.37 1.13
CA PRO A 280 10.29 -3.06 2.55
C PRO A 280 8.98 -3.16 3.33
N ALA A 281 9.00 -3.90 4.44
CA ALA A 281 7.79 -4.22 5.21
C ALA A 281 7.27 -3.06 6.07
N PHE A 282 8.12 -2.08 6.40
CA PHE A 282 7.85 -0.98 7.33
C PHE A 282 7.40 -1.43 8.73
N LEU A 283 8.01 -2.53 9.23
CA LEU A 283 7.75 -3.07 10.57
C LEU A 283 8.85 -2.74 11.60
N SER A 284 10.09 -2.54 11.15
CA SER A 284 11.21 -2.19 12.03
C SER A 284 11.19 -0.71 12.39
N ALA A 285 11.75 -0.37 13.55
CA ALA A 285 11.83 1.00 14.03
C ALA A 285 12.49 1.92 12.98
N ASP A 286 13.63 1.54 12.41
CA ASP A 286 14.35 2.37 11.44
C ASP A 286 13.54 2.66 10.16
N GLN A 287 12.76 1.69 9.67
CA GLN A 287 11.90 1.90 8.50
C GLN A 287 10.72 2.82 8.84
N ILE A 288 10.11 2.64 10.01
CA ILE A 288 9.03 3.53 10.49
C ILE A 288 9.56 4.95 10.73
N ASP A 289 10.76 5.08 11.27
CA ASP A 289 11.45 6.34 11.52
C ASP A 289 11.73 7.09 10.21
N LEU A 290 12.13 6.39 9.14
CA LEU A 290 12.27 6.97 7.81
C LEU A 290 10.94 7.58 7.32
N ALA A 291 9.83 6.86 7.44
CA ALA A 291 8.50 7.42 7.13
C ALA A 291 8.16 8.61 8.04
N ARG A 292 8.49 8.53 9.33
CA ARG A 292 8.22 9.60 10.31
C ARG A 292 8.95 10.88 9.94
N GLN A 293 10.23 10.79 9.58
CA GLN A 293 11.02 11.93 9.13
C GLN A 293 10.42 12.59 7.88
N PHE A 294 9.98 11.80 6.91
CA PHE A 294 9.37 12.34 5.69
C PHE A 294 8.02 13.04 5.94
N PHE A 295 7.13 12.41 6.72
CA PHE A 295 5.78 12.93 6.92
C PHE A 295 5.69 14.00 8.02
N ILE A 296 6.41 13.81 9.12
CA ILE A 296 6.29 14.63 10.34
C ILE A 296 7.50 15.53 10.56
N GLY A 297 8.68 15.14 10.05
CA GLY A 297 9.91 15.92 10.21
C GLY A 297 9.82 17.34 9.65
N PRO A 298 10.74 18.24 10.08
CA PRO A 298 10.80 19.59 9.57
C PRO A 298 10.94 19.57 8.04
N ALA A 299 10.30 20.50 7.35
CA ALA A 299 10.55 20.68 5.93
C ALA A 299 12.05 20.96 5.74
N PRO A 300 12.73 20.33 4.77
CA PRO A 300 14.11 20.70 4.47
C PRO A 300 14.13 22.20 4.20
N ASP A 301 15.00 22.93 4.90
CA ASP A 301 15.13 24.37 4.76
C ASP A 301 15.27 24.70 3.27
N ALA A 302 14.42 25.62 2.78
CA ALA A 302 14.51 26.12 1.43
C ALA A 302 15.78 26.97 1.31
N SER A 303 16.89 26.32 0.98
CA SER A 303 18.17 26.96 0.61
C SER A 303 18.24 27.20 -0.89
#